data_AF-A0A1H1DGW0-F1
#
_entry.id   AF-A0A1H1DGW0-F1
#
_cell.length_a   1.000
_cell.length_b   1.000
_cell.length_c   1.000
_cell.angle_alpha   90.00
_cell.angle_beta   90.00
_cell.angle_gamma   90.00
#
_symmetry.space_group_name_H-M   'P 1'
#
loop_
_entity.id
_entity.type
_entity.pdbx_description
1 polymer ?
#
loop_
_entity_poly.entity_id
_entity_poly.type
_entity_poly.pdbx_seq_one_letter_code
_entity_poly.pdbx_strand_id
1 'polypeptide(L)'
;MDHRAAILAKLASFDEPTAPLIDELRSMGWDWTGEPLLVLTAEHFLTVMDRFLSGRLTADQVEEWAENLEQREDVGFASGKEELLDEMLFFLANPSINYGITQESVSRLRQRLLEG
;
A
#
# COMPACT_ATOMS: atom_id res chain seq x y z
N MET A 1 3.75 19.82 6.33
CA MET A 1 4.40 18.49 6.33
C MET A 1 3.60 17.52 7.18
N ASP A 2 3.33 17.85 8.44
CA ASP A 2 2.65 16.98 9.41
C ASP A 2 1.31 16.42 8.92
N HIS A 3 0.52 17.22 8.19
CA HIS A 3 -0.79 16.79 7.72
C HIS A 3 -0.74 15.73 6.60
N ARG A 4 0.10 15.94 5.56
CA ARG A 4 0.32 14.97 4.48
C ARG A 4 0.85 13.64 5.04
N ALA A 5 1.85 13.71 5.91
CA ALA A 5 2.41 12.53 6.58
C ALA A 5 1.35 11.79 7.42
N ALA A 6 0.48 12.52 8.13
CA ALA A 6 -0.61 11.92 8.90
C ALA A 6 -1.63 11.20 8.02
N ILE A 7 -1.99 11.78 6.87
CA ILE A 7 -2.89 11.13 5.90
C ILE A 7 -2.25 9.85 5.34
N LEU A 8 -0.98 9.93 4.92
CA LEU A 8 -0.24 8.76 4.42
C LEU A 8 -0.16 7.64 5.47
N ALA A 9 0.11 7.96 6.74
CA ALA A 9 0.14 6.97 7.82
C ALA A 9 -1.23 6.30 8.07
N LYS A 10 -2.32 7.08 7.99
CA LYS A 10 -3.69 6.53 8.08
C LYS A 10 -4.03 5.64 6.88
N LEU A 11 -3.62 6.04 5.69
CA LEU A 11 -3.79 5.23 4.48
C LEU A 11 -3.00 3.92 4.58
N ALA A 12 -1.74 3.98 5.02
CA ALA A 12 -0.86 2.82 5.17
C ALA A 12 -1.37 1.78 6.19
N SER A 13 -2.00 2.24 7.28
CA SER A 13 -2.60 1.36 8.31
C SER A 13 -3.96 0.79 7.90
N PHE A 14 -4.66 1.43 6.96
CA PHE A 14 -6.01 1.06 6.52
C PHE A 14 -7.01 0.95 7.68
N ASP A 15 -6.87 1.75 8.74
CA ASP A 15 -7.71 1.64 9.94
C ASP A 15 -9.11 2.28 9.78
N GLU A 16 -9.28 3.09 8.73
CA GLU A 16 -10.52 3.80 8.37
C GLU A 16 -10.80 3.66 6.87
N PRO A 17 -12.03 3.94 6.38
CA PRO A 17 -12.29 4.03 4.94
C PRO A 17 -11.30 4.98 4.25
N THR A 18 -10.68 4.51 3.18
CA THR A 18 -9.56 5.19 2.51
C THR A 18 -9.99 6.33 1.59
N ALA A 19 -11.21 6.29 1.04
CA ALA A 19 -11.68 7.27 0.06
C ALA A 19 -11.56 8.75 0.52
N PRO A 20 -12.00 9.15 1.73
CA PRO A 20 -11.85 10.55 2.17
C PRO A 20 -10.38 10.99 2.31
N LEU A 21 -9.50 10.07 2.72
CA LEU A 21 -8.07 10.32 2.88
C LEU A 21 -7.40 10.51 1.52
N ILE A 22 -7.80 9.70 0.53
CA ILE A 22 -7.29 9.77 -0.84
C ILE A 22 -7.69 11.08 -1.51
N ASP A 23 -8.95 11.50 -1.39
CA ASP A 23 -9.41 12.77 -1.96
C ASP A 23 -8.65 13.96 -1.36
N GLU A 24 -8.41 13.92 -0.05
CA GLU A 24 -7.62 14.93 0.64
C GLU A 24 -6.16 14.91 0.18
N LEU A 25 -5.54 13.74 0.05
CA LEU A 25 -4.17 13.59 -0.42
C LEU A 25 -4.00 14.11 -1.86
N ARG A 26 -4.96 13.82 -2.74
CA ARG A 26 -4.99 14.31 -4.14
C ARG A 26 -5.06 15.84 -4.20
N SER A 27 -5.80 16.47 -3.29
CA SER A 27 -5.91 17.93 -3.21
C SER A 27 -4.57 18.64 -2.88
N MET A 28 -3.61 17.91 -2.29
CA MET A 28 -2.29 18.42 -1.94
C MET A 28 -1.27 18.35 -3.08
N GLY A 29 -1.65 17.81 -4.24
CA GLY A 29 -0.75 17.57 -5.38
C GLY A 29 0.06 16.28 -5.25
N TRP A 30 0.47 15.74 -6.40
CA TRP A 30 1.26 14.50 -6.47
C TRP A 30 2.75 14.74 -6.20
N ASP A 31 3.30 15.82 -6.78
CA ASP A 31 4.73 16.14 -6.72
C ASP A 31 5.25 16.26 -5.28
N TRP A 32 6.40 15.64 -5.02
CA TRP A 32 7.12 15.75 -3.76
C TRP A 32 8.64 15.67 -3.98
N THR A 33 9.35 16.72 -3.56
CA THR A 33 10.81 16.83 -3.77
C THR A 33 11.63 16.62 -2.49
N GLY A 34 10.98 16.29 -1.38
CA GLY A 34 11.63 16.06 -0.08
C GLY A 34 11.91 14.58 0.18
N GLU A 35 12.43 14.29 1.37
CA GLU A 35 12.53 12.91 1.87
C GLU A 35 11.14 12.26 1.99
N PRO A 36 11.05 10.92 1.87
CA PRO A 36 9.79 10.21 2.09
C PRO A 36 9.14 10.56 3.43
N LEU A 37 7.85 10.85 3.40
CA LEU A 37 7.05 11.16 4.59
C LEU A 37 6.48 9.91 5.25
N LEU A 38 6.35 8.83 4.47
CA LEU A 38 5.94 7.51 4.90
C LEU A 38 6.99 6.49 4.45
N VAL A 39 7.33 5.56 5.33
CA VAL A 39 8.13 4.38 4.97
C VAL A 39 7.25 3.14 5.14
N LEU A 40 6.89 2.52 4.02
CA LEU A 40 6.15 1.25 4.02
C LEU A 40 7.05 0.11 4.50
N THR A 41 6.47 -0.77 5.31
CA THR A 41 7.17 -1.86 5.99
C THR A 41 6.44 -3.16 5.68
N ALA A 42 7.10 -4.30 5.90
CA ALA A 42 6.45 -5.60 5.77
C ALA A 42 5.17 -5.71 6.62
N GLU A 43 5.11 -5.04 7.78
CA GLU A 43 3.93 -5.05 8.66
C GLU A 43 2.70 -4.39 8.01
N HIS A 44 2.88 -3.30 7.27
CA HIS A 44 1.79 -2.66 6.54
C HIS A 44 1.19 -3.61 5.50
N PHE A 45 2.03 -4.27 4.70
CA PHE A 45 1.60 -5.25 3.71
C PHE A 45 0.93 -6.47 4.37
N LEU A 46 1.55 -7.04 5.41
CA LEU A 46 0.97 -8.18 6.13
C LEU A 46 -0.40 -7.83 6.70
N THR A 47 -0.58 -6.64 7.26
CA THR A 47 -1.86 -6.17 7.79
C THR A 47 -2.94 -6.13 6.72
N VAL A 48 -2.67 -5.52 5.57
CA VAL A 48 -3.62 -5.42 4.46
C VAL A 48 -3.94 -6.81 3.89
N MET A 49 -2.92 -7.64 3.66
CA MET A 49 -3.10 -9.00 3.17
C MET A 49 -3.89 -9.87 4.14
N ASP A 50 -3.61 -9.81 5.44
CA ASP A 50 -4.34 -10.58 6.46
C ASP A 50 -5.80 -10.14 6.58
N ARG A 51 -6.08 -8.83 6.43
CA ARG A 51 -7.45 -8.32 6.41
C ARG A 51 -8.20 -8.78 5.15
N PHE A 52 -7.56 -8.80 3.99
CA PHE A 52 -8.15 -9.38 2.77
C PHE A 52 -8.39 -10.89 2.90
N LEU A 53 -7.40 -11.66 3.34
CA LEU A 53 -7.50 -13.12 3.49
C LEU A 53 -8.58 -13.51 4.51
N SER A 54 -8.81 -12.68 5.53
CA SER A 54 -9.91 -12.86 6.49
C SER A 54 -11.28 -12.34 6.02
N GLY A 55 -11.38 -11.80 4.80
CA GLY A 55 -12.62 -11.25 4.24
C GLY A 55 -13.04 -9.91 4.82
N ARG A 56 -12.16 -9.22 5.57
CA ARG A 56 -12.39 -7.88 6.11
C ARG A 56 -12.16 -6.78 5.09
N LEU A 57 -11.38 -7.05 4.04
CA LEU A 57 -11.20 -6.18 2.88
C LEU A 57 -11.61 -6.91 1.61
N THR A 58 -12.19 -6.16 0.68
CA THR A 58 -12.43 -6.62 -0.70
C THR A 58 -11.17 -6.47 -1.55
N ALA A 59 -11.17 -7.07 -2.74
CA ALA A 59 -10.12 -6.87 -3.74
C ALA A 59 -9.98 -5.39 -4.09
N ASP A 60 -11.08 -4.73 -4.42
CA ASP A 60 -11.13 -3.31 -4.78
C ASP A 60 -10.54 -2.40 -3.69
N GLN A 61 -10.75 -2.72 -2.41
CA GLN A 61 -10.18 -1.96 -1.29
C GLN A 61 -8.66 -2.12 -1.20
N VAL A 62 -8.13 -3.31 -1.49
CA VAL A 62 -6.68 -3.56 -1.51
C VAL A 62 -6.04 -2.90 -2.74
N GLU A 63 -6.71 -2.94 -3.89
CA GLU A 63 -6.28 -2.24 -5.10
C GLU A 63 -6.21 -0.73 -4.87
N GLU A 64 -7.29 -0.13 -4.33
CA GLU A 64 -7.35 1.30 -4.03
C GLU A 64 -6.25 1.72 -3.05
N TRP A 65 -5.97 0.90 -2.03
CA TRP A 65 -4.85 1.14 -1.11
C TRP A 65 -3.51 1.22 -1.83
N ALA A 66 -3.23 0.22 -2.67
CA ALA A 66 -1.95 0.10 -3.35
C ALA A 66 -1.79 1.16 -4.44
N GLU A 67 -2.81 1.41 -5.25
CA GLU A 67 -2.84 2.42 -6.32
C GLU A 67 -2.53 3.82 -5.78
N ASN A 68 -3.05 4.16 -4.59
CA ASN A 68 -2.83 5.48 -4.01
C ASN A 68 -1.52 5.61 -3.22
N LEU A 69 -0.68 4.57 -3.22
CA LEU A 69 0.66 4.59 -2.64
C LEU A 69 1.76 4.33 -3.69
N GLU A 70 1.46 3.58 -4.75
CA GLU A 70 2.38 3.27 -5.84
C GLU A 70 2.81 4.55 -6.59
N GLN A 71 4.09 4.62 -6.98
CA GLN A 71 4.70 5.77 -7.67
C GLN A 71 4.63 7.13 -6.95
N ARG A 72 4.29 7.15 -5.67
CA ARG A 72 4.32 8.38 -4.87
C ARG A 72 5.74 8.71 -4.42
N GLU A 73 6.20 9.92 -4.74
CA GLU A 73 7.52 10.42 -4.34
C GLU A 73 7.63 10.69 -2.82
N ASP A 74 6.50 10.85 -2.12
CA ASP A 74 6.44 11.00 -0.65
C ASP A 74 6.31 9.68 0.12
N VAL A 75 6.37 8.53 -0.57
CA VAL A 75 6.33 7.18 0.00
C VAL A 75 7.62 6.45 -0.34
N GLY A 76 8.27 5.92 0.69
CA GLY A 76 9.46 5.09 0.57
C GLY A 76 9.24 3.70 1.14
N PHE A 77 10.27 2.85 1.10
CA PHE A 77 10.23 1.47 1.57
C PHE A 77 11.28 1.20 2.64
N ALA A 78 10.96 0.29 3.56
CA ALA A 78 11.83 -0.08 4.66
C ALA A 78 13.13 -0.73 4.16
N SER A 79 14.25 -0.36 4.79
CA SER A 79 15.55 -0.78 4.27
C SER A 79 15.81 -2.28 4.38
N GLY A 80 16.45 -2.85 3.36
CA GLY A 80 16.74 -4.26 3.20
C GLY A 80 15.62 -5.07 2.52
N LYS A 81 14.48 -4.44 2.21
CA LYS A 81 13.34 -5.07 1.50
C LYS A 81 12.72 -4.15 0.44
N GLU A 82 13.39 -3.08 0.04
CA GLU A 82 12.86 -2.02 -0.82
C GLU A 82 12.29 -2.59 -2.12
N GLU A 83 13.09 -3.36 -2.86
CA GLU A 83 12.69 -3.98 -4.13
C GLU A 83 11.51 -4.95 -3.95
N LEU A 84 11.52 -5.74 -2.87
CA LEU A 84 10.47 -6.70 -2.58
C LEU A 84 9.13 -6.00 -2.29
N LEU A 85 9.16 -4.95 -1.49
CA LEU A 85 7.97 -4.19 -1.09
C LEU A 85 7.42 -3.35 -2.25
N ASP A 86 8.30 -2.75 -3.05
CA ASP A 86 7.93 -2.00 -4.25
C ASP A 86 7.27 -2.91 -5.29
N GLU A 87 7.86 -4.08 -5.56
CA GLU A 87 7.27 -5.08 -6.45
C GLU A 87 5.89 -5.51 -5.93
N MET A 88 5.75 -5.81 -4.64
CA MET A 88 4.46 -6.18 -4.03
C MET A 88 3.42 -5.08 -4.17
N LEU A 89 3.80 -3.81 -3.96
CA LEU A 89 2.90 -2.68 -4.11
C LEU A 89 2.42 -2.57 -5.55
N PHE A 90 3.33 -2.70 -6.51
CA PHE A 90 3.02 -2.73 -7.94
C PHE A 90 2.04 -3.86 -8.30
N PHE A 91 2.25 -5.07 -7.77
CA PHE A 91 1.36 -6.23 -7.99
C PHE A 91 -0.07 -5.93 -7.52
N LEU A 92 -0.21 -5.34 -6.34
CA LEU A 92 -1.51 -5.02 -5.73
C LEU A 92 -2.18 -3.81 -6.38
N ALA A 93 -1.41 -2.81 -6.81
CA ALA A 93 -1.92 -1.60 -7.46
C ALA A 93 -2.40 -1.85 -8.89
N ASN A 94 -1.88 -2.88 -9.56
CA ASN A 94 -2.13 -3.14 -10.97
C ASN A 94 -2.68 -4.55 -11.23
N PRO A 95 -3.77 -4.97 -10.57
CA PRO A 95 -4.22 -6.36 -10.60
C PRO A 95 -4.68 -6.84 -11.98
N SER A 96 -5.15 -5.92 -12.83
CA SER A 96 -5.56 -6.21 -14.21
C SER A 96 -4.45 -6.81 -15.08
N ILE A 97 -3.19 -6.51 -14.76
CA ILE A 97 -1.99 -7.04 -15.45
C ILE A 97 -1.18 -8.03 -14.58
N ASN A 98 -1.60 -8.23 -13.32
CA ASN A 98 -0.88 -8.96 -12.28
C ASN A 98 -1.68 -10.13 -11.67
N TYR A 99 -2.53 -10.77 -12.48
CA TYR A 99 -3.32 -11.97 -12.12
C TYR A 99 -4.49 -11.75 -11.15
N GLY A 100 -4.87 -10.50 -10.86
CA GLY A 100 -5.97 -10.17 -9.96
C GLY A 100 -5.62 -10.30 -8.47
N ILE A 101 -6.40 -9.63 -7.62
CA ILE A 101 -6.35 -9.80 -6.16
C ILE A 101 -7.30 -10.94 -5.78
N THR A 102 -6.73 -12.12 -5.55
CA THR A 102 -7.43 -13.35 -5.18
C THR A 102 -6.84 -13.92 -3.91
N GLN A 103 -7.58 -14.81 -3.24
CA GLN A 103 -7.08 -15.52 -2.06
C GLN A 103 -5.75 -16.24 -2.34
N GLU A 104 -5.61 -16.83 -3.53
CA GLU A 104 -4.38 -17.51 -3.95
C GLU A 104 -3.22 -16.53 -4.21
N SER A 105 -3.45 -15.48 -5.01
CA SER A 105 -2.39 -14.51 -5.34
C SER A 105 -1.88 -13.78 -4.09
N VAL A 106 -2.79 -13.35 -3.20
CA VAL A 106 -2.42 -12.69 -1.94
C VAL A 106 -1.71 -13.64 -0.98
N SER A 107 -2.15 -14.90 -0.87
CA SER A 107 -1.46 -15.89 -0.03
C SER A 107 -0.02 -16.11 -0.49
N ARG A 108 0.22 -16.15 -1.82
CA ARG A 108 1.56 -16.29 -2.39
C ARG A 108 2.44 -15.07 -2.10
N LEU A 109 1.92 -13.85 -2.27
CA LEU A 109 2.67 -12.63 -1.93
C LEU A 109 3.03 -12.61 -0.44
N ARG A 110 2.06 -12.95 0.43
CA ARG A 110 2.27 -13.04 1.87
C ARG A 110 3.37 -14.03 2.25
N GLN A 111 3.38 -15.22 1.66
CA GLN A 111 4.42 -16.22 1.89
C GLN A 111 5.79 -15.67 1.47
N ARG A 112 5.88 -15.08 0.28
CA ARG A 112 7.11 -14.48 -0.24
C ARG A 112 7.68 -13.40 0.69
N LEU A 113 6.80 -12.62 1.32
CA LEU A 113 7.19 -11.57 2.29
C LEU A 113 7.71 -12.11 3.63
N LEU A 114 7.25 -13.30 4.03
CA LEU A 114 7.70 -13.96 5.26
C LEU A 114 9.01 -14.72 5.08
N GLU A 115 9.32 -15.12 3.85
CA GLU A 115 10.53 -15.89 3.50
C GLU A 115 11.73 -15.01 3.12
N GLY A 116 11.49 -13.83 2.53
CA GLY A 116 12.50 -12.78 2.30
C GLY A 116 12.61 -11.84 3.49
#